data_AF-A0A947ZV20-F1
#
_entry.id   AF-A0A947ZV20-F1
#
_cell.length_a   1.000
_cell.length_b   1.000
_cell.length_c   1.000
_cell.angle_alpha   90.00
_cell.angle_beta   90.00
_cell.angle_gamma   90.00
#
_symmetry.space_group_name_H-M   'P 1'
#
loop_
_entity.id
_entity.type
_entity.pdbx_description
1 polymer ?
#
loop_
_entity_poly.entity_id
_entity_poly.type
_entity_poly.pdbx_seq_one_letter_code
_entity_poly.pdbx_strand_id
1 'polypeptide(L)'
;MRFLTTKQIAGEIEGIIRSANEFIILISPFLNISDMYIERLAEATNKKIKIDVVFGNKDMRKFEQVKLSNIKKLNIYYLKMLHAKCYINENDAVITSMNLYEYSEMNREMGIHVSKDENVEIYNEIHNEAISIIKNADNYYINEQINENRGQYVGESTGTCIRCGVRVSLDDKRPLCTLCYKTWANFSDVDYKENYCHICGKEHNSSMRKPLCRGCFHKRGMGVLN
;
A
#
# COMPACT_ATOMS: atom_id res chain seq x y z
N MET A 1 20.61 -20.53 -5.75
CA MET A 1 19.58 -20.47 -4.68
C MET A 1 20.21 -20.04 -3.37
N ARG A 2 19.51 -19.28 -2.52
CA ARG A 2 20.06 -18.77 -1.26
C ARG A 2 19.00 -18.61 -0.18
N PHE A 3 19.35 -18.98 1.06
CA PHE A 3 18.51 -18.73 2.24
C PHE A 3 18.48 -17.25 2.62
N LEU A 4 17.31 -16.76 3.03
CA LEU A 4 17.07 -15.38 3.40
C LEU A 4 16.47 -15.29 4.81
N THR A 5 17.00 -14.36 5.60
CA THR A 5 16.42 -13.86 6.86
C THR A 5 15.48 -12.67 6.61
N THR A 6 14.69 -12.27 7.61
CA THR A 6 13.76 -11.11 7.56
C THR A 6 14.31 -9.91 6.76
N LYS A 7 15.49 -9.40 7.11
CA LYS A 7 16.06 -8.20 6.45
C LYS A 7 16.48 -8.47 5.00
N GLN A 8 16.98 -9.65 4.72
CA GLN A 8 17.36 -10.04 3.36
C GLN A 8 16.13 -10.16 2.48
N ILE A 9 15.03 -10.74 2.97
CA ILE A 9 13.76 -10.84 2.23
C ILE A 9 13.28 -9.47 1.75
N ALA A 10 13.26 -8.46 2.63
CA ALA A 10 12.84 -7.10 2.26
C ALA A 10 13.73 -6.51 1.14
N GLY A 11 15.05 -6.72 1.24
CA GLY A 11 16.01 -6.31 0.22
C GLY A 11 15.84 -7.04 -1.11
N GLU A 12 15.56 -8.35 -1.10
CA GLU A 12 15.33 -9.13 -2.32
C GLU A 12 14.00 -8.77 -2.99
N ILE A 13 12.93 -8.48 -2.23
CA ILE A 13 11.66 -7.98 -2.79
C ILE A 13 11.88 -6.63 -3.50
N GLU A 14 12.62 -5.72 -2.86
CA GLU A 14 13.00 -4.45 -3.51
C GLU A 14 13.85 -4.71 -4.77
N GLY A 15 14.79 -5.65 -4.68
CA GLY A 15 15.63 -6.10 -5.80
C GLY A 15 14.79 -6.54 -6.99
N ILE A 16 13.82 -7.43 -6.78
CA ILE A 16 12.89 -7.93 -7.80
C ILE A 16 12.16 -6.78 -8.50
N ILE A 17 11.61 -5.83 -7.73
CA ILE A 17 10.86 -4.70 -8.31
C ILE A 17 11.80 -3.79 -9.11
N ARG A 18 13.02 -3.54 -8.61
CA ARG A 18 13.98 -2.61 -9.21
C ARG A 18 14.68 -3.17 -10.46
N SER A 19 14.99 -4.46 -10.46
CA SER A 19 15.77 -5.11 -11.54
C SER A 19 14.90 -5.60 -12.70
N ALA A 20 13.57 -5.58 -12.58
CA ALA A 20 12.66 -6.06 -13.61
C ALA A 20 12.73 -5.23 -14.90
N ASN A 21 12.63 -5.94 -16.04
CA ASN A 21 12.63 -5.37 -17.39
C ASN A 21 11.46 -5.89 -18.23
N GLU A 22 10.88 -7.04 -17.90
CA GLU A 22 9.78 -7.64 -18.66
C GLU A 22 8.51 -7.73 -17.84
N PHE A 23 8.60 -8.33 -16.64
CA PHE A 23 7.44 -8.49 -15.78
C PHE A 23 7.77 -8.46 -14.29
N ILE A 24 6.74 -8.17 -13.49
CA ILE A 24 6.74 -8.31 -12.04
C ILE A 24 5.44 -9.03 -11.66
N ILE A 25 5.55 -10.11 -10.89
CA ILE A 25 4.41 -10.79 -10.27
C ILE A 25 4.57 -10.72 -8.75
N LEU A 26 3.56 -10.13 -8.07
CA LEU A 26 3.51 -10.02 -6.62
C LEU A 26 2.31 -10.82 -6.09
N ILE A 27 2.58 -11.95 -5.44
CA ILE A 27 1.57 -12.82 -4.84
C ILE A 27 1.70 -12.71 -3.33
N SER A 28 0.68 -12.19 -2.65
CA SER A 28 0.63 -12.13 -1.19
C SER A 28 -0.82 -12.06 -0.71
N PRO A 29 -1.26 -12.87 0.28
CA PRO A 29 -2.64 -12.85 0.74
C PRO A 29 -3.06 -11.49 1.30
N PHE A 30 -2.12 -10.77 1.91
CA PHE A 30 -2.31 -9.44 2.47
C PHE A 30 -1.41 -8.44 1.74
N LEU A 31 -2.01 -7.31 1.34
CA LEU A 31 -1.29 -6.18 0.77
C LEU A 31 -1.18 -5.06 1.82
N ASN A 32 0.05 -4.64 2.09
CA ASN A 32 0.39 -3.42 2.81
C ASN A 32 1.67 -2.85 2.17
N ILE A 33 1.49 -2.25 1.01
CA ILE A 33 2.60 -1.85 0.15
C ILE A 33 3.12 -0.49 0.61
N SER A 34 4.44 -0.41 0.86
CA SER A 34 5.10 0.84 1.23
C SER A 34 5.04 1.85 0.07
N ASP A 35 5.07 3.15 0.39
CA ASP A 35 5.05 4.20 -0.64
C ASP A 35 6.24 4.08 -1.59
N MET A 36 7.40 3.65 -1.07
CA MET A 36 8.59 3.33 -1.86
C MET A 36 8.30 2.27 -2.94
N TYR A 37 7.63 1.17 -2.59
CA TYR A 37 7.29 0.14 -3.58
C TYR A 37 6.24 0.65 -4.57
N ILE A 38 5.27 1.46 -4.14
CA ILE A 38 4.29 2.09 -5.04
C ILE A 38 4.97 2.97 -6.09
N GLU A 39 5.91 3.82 -5.68
CA GLU A 39 6.69 4.66 -6.59
C GLU A 39 7.47 3.84 -7.62
N ARG A 40 8.15 2.78 -7.16
CA ARG A 40 8.92 1.90 -8.05
C ARG A 40 8.05 1.14 -9.04
N LEU A 41 6.90 0.64 -8.59
CA LEU A 41 5.93 -0.01 -9.48
C LEU A 41 5.37 0.99 -10.50
N ALA A 42 5.07 2.23 -10.10
CA ALA A 42 4.65 3.28 -11.02
C ALA A 42 5.72 3.58 -12.08
N GLU A 43 6.99 3.66 -11.69
CA GLU A 43 8.11 3.82 -12.63
C GLU A 43 8.24 2.64 -13.60
N ALA A 44 8.07 1.40 -13.11
CA ALA A 44 8.10 0.20 -13.95
C ALA A 44 7.01 0.21 -15.02
N THR A 45 5.80 0.70 -14.70
CA THR A 45 4.73 0.85 -15.71
C THR A 45 5.06 1.85 -16.82
N ASN A 46 5.83 2.91 -16.52
CA ASN A 46 6.32 3.85 -17.54
C ASN A 46 7.30 3.19 -18.52
N LYS A 47 8.04 2.17 -18.06
CA LYS A 47 8.92 1.33 -18.90
C LYS A 47 8.17 0.22 -19.63
N LYS A 48 6.84 0.17 -19.53
CA LYS A 48 5.98 -0.88 -20.12
C LYS A 48 6.23 -2.29 -19.56
N ILE A 49 6.78 -2.39 -18.36
CA ILE A 49 6.91 -3.66 -17.63
C ILE A 49 5.52 -4.13 -17.23
N LYS A 50 5.19 -5.40 -17.46
CA LYS A 50 3.92 -5.98 -17.06
C LYS A 50 3.92 -6.21 -15.55
N ILE A 51 2.90 -5.74 -14.84
CA ILE A 51 2.81 -5.94 -13.39
C ILE A 51 1.49 -6.63 -13.05
N ASP A 52 1.58 -7.80 -12.44
CA ASP A 52 0.46 -8.61 -11.96
C ASP A 52 0.52 -8.73 -10.43
N VAL A 53 -0.55 -8.34 -9.73
CA VAL A 53 -0.65 -8.40 -8.27
C VAL A 53 -1.80 -9.32 -7.88
N VAL A 54 -1.53 -10.37 -7.09
CA VAL A 54 -2.54 -11.31 -6.61
C VAL A 54 -2.68 -11.21 -5.10
N PHE A 55 -3.91 -11.01 -4.62
CA PHE A 55 -4.23 -10.95 -3.19
C PHE A 55 -5.33 -11.92 -2.78
N GLY A 56 -5.36 -12.26 -1.48
CA GLY A 56 -6.24 -13.31 -0.94
C GLY A 56 -7.31 -12.82 0.03
N ASN A 57 -7.11 -11.67 0.65
CA ASN A 57 -8.07 -11.09 1.57
C ASN A 57 -9.16 -10.32 0.82
N LYS A 58 -10.42 -10.77 0.92
CA LYS A 58 -11.57 -10.20 0.18
C LYS A 58 -11.77 -8.72 0.45
N ASP A 59 -11.39 -8.25 1.64
CA ASP A 59 -11.49 -6.85 2.04
C ASP A 59 -10.12 -6.17 1.90
N MET A 60 -9.63 -6.03 0.66
CA MET A 60 -8.49 -5.15 0.40
C MET A 60 -8.83 -3.78 0.99
N ARG A 61 -8.01 -3.31 1.93
CA ARG A 61 -8.26 -2.03 2.62
C ARG A 61 -8.37 -0.92 1.57
N LYS A 62 -9.39 -0.06 1.68
CA LYS A 62 -9.60 1.04 0.71
C LYS A 62 -8.36 1.92 0.50
N PHE A 63 -7.53 2.08 1.52
CA PHE A 63 -6.24 2.79 1.40
C PHE A 63 -5.26 2.12 0.43
N GLU A 64 -5.15 0.78 0.46
CA GLU A 64 -4.35 0.03 -0.52
C GLU A 64 -4.96 0.17 -1.91
N GLN A 65 -6.29 0.15 -2.02
CA GLN A 65 -6.97 0.38 -3.30
C GLN A 65 -6.63 1.76 -3.87
N VAL A 66 -6.60 2.81 -3.04
CA VAL A 66 -6.17 4.16 -3.47
C VAL A 66 -4.72 4.16 -3.93
N LYS A 67 -3.80 3.54 -3.17
CA LYS A 67 -2.38 3.43 -3.55
C LYS A 67 -2.21 2.75 -4.90
N LEU A 68 -2.82 1.58 -5.07
CA LEU A 68 -2.74 0.79 -6.30
C LEU A 68 -3.42 1.49 -7.48
N SER A 69 -4.49 2.26 -7.24
CA SER A 69 -5.19 3.03 -8.29
C SER A 69 -4.32 4.13 -8.92
N ASN A 70 -3.27 4.57 -8.22
CA ASN A 70 -2.33 5.57 -8.74
C ASN A 70 -1.30 4.96 -9.71
N ILE A 71 -1.17 3.64 -9.76
CA ILE A 71 -0.26 2.93 -10.68
C ILE A 71 -1.01 2.65 -11.98
N LYS A 72 -0.66 3.37 -13.05
CA LYS A 72 -1.31 3.22 -14.36
C LYS A 72 -1.00 1.84 -14.96
N LYS A 73 -2.01 1.10 -15.42
CA LYS A 73 -1.86 -0.22 -16.09
C LYS A 73 -1.33 -1.35 -15.20
N LEU A 74 -1.73 -1.36 -13.93
CA LEU A 74 -1.54 -2.49 -13.03
C LEU A 74 -2.64 -3.54 -13.25
N ASN A 75 -2.28 -4.82 -13.37
CA ASN A 75 -3.26 -5.90 -13.31
C ASN A 75 -3.38 -6.40 -11.88
N ILE A 76 -4.61 -6.48 -11.36
CA ILE A 76 -4.88 -6.90 -9.99
C ILE A 76 -5.84 -8.07 -10.03
N TYR A 77 -5.55 -9.09 -9.24
CA TYR A 77 -6.33 -10.33 -9.18
C TYR A 77 -6.63 -10.70 -7.74
N TYR A 78 -7.83 -11.24 -7.53
CA TYR A 78 -8.27 -11.78 -6.25
C TYR A 78 -8.35 -13.31 -6.33
N LEU A 79 -7.68 -14.01 -5.42
CA LEU A 79 -7.80 -15.46 -5.30
C LEU A 79 -8.25 -15.84 -3.88
N LYS A 80 -9.47 -16.37 -3.78
CA LYS A 80 -9.99 -16.90 -2.52
C LYS A 80 -9.07 -18.00 -1.99
N MET A 81 -8.80 -17.99 -0.67
CA MET A 81 -7.92 -18.95 0.00
C MET A 81 -6.45 -18.92 -0.45
N LEU A 82 -5.99 -17.82 -1.06
CA LEU A 82 -4.55 -17.62 -1.27
C LEU A 82 -3.83 -17.51 0.08
N HIS A 83 -2.72 -18.24 0.24
CA HIS A 83 -1.81 -18.11 1.39
C HIS A 83 -0.33 -18.07 0.97
N ALA A 84 -0.03 -18.37 -0.30
CA ALA A 84 1.31 -18.29 -0.86
C ALA A 84 1.82 -16.85 -0.82
N LYS A 85 3.13 -16.69 -0.56
CA LYS A 85 3.83 -15.43 -0.77
C LYS A 85 4.99 -15.70 -1.71
N CYS A 86 4.91 -15.08 -2.88
CA CYS A 86 5.89 -15.24 -3.93
C CYS A 86 6.03 -13.92 -4.67
N TYR A 87 7.27 -13.52 -4.90
CA TYR A 87 7.61 -12.31 -5.64
C TYR A 87 8.60 -12.72 -6.72
N ILE A 88 8.33 -12.37 -7.97
CA ILE A 88 9.12 -12.87 -9.10
C ILE A 88 9.14 -11.86 -10.24
N ASN A 89 10.31 -11.69 -10.87
CA ASN A 89 10.49 -11.03 -12.16
C ASN A 89 11.16 -11.99 -13.14
N GLU A 90 11.59 -11.52 -14.32
CA GLU A 90 12.16 -12.40 -15.36
C GLU A 90 13.48 -13.11 -15.01
N ASN A 91 14.18 -12.66 -13.95
CA ASN A 91 15.50 -13.15 -13.56
C ASN A 91 15.50 -13.85 -12.20
N ASP A 92 14.70 -13.37 -11.25
CA ASP A 92 14.79 -13.75 -9.84
C ASP A 92 13.41 -13.99 -9.23
N ALA A 93 13.34 -14.95 -8.30
CA ALA A 93 12.16 -15.30 -7.54
C ALA A 93 12.47 -15.39 -6.04
N VAL A 94 11.52 -14.99 -5.21
CA VAL A 94 11.55 -15.13 -3.75
C VAL A 94 10.29 -15.85 -3.30
N ILE A 95 10.47 -16.99 -2.63
CA ILE A 95 9.43 -17.66 -1.84
C ILE A 95 9.71 -17.38 -0.37
N THR A 96 8.70 -16.96 0.39
CA THR A 96 8.91 -16.54 1.78
C THR A 96 7.67 -16.71 2.65
N SER A 97 7.86 -16.68 3.96
CA SER A 97 6.78 -16.52 4.94
C SER A 97 6.31 -15.07 5.11
N MET A 98 7.07 -14.08 4.60
CA MET A 98 6.77 -12.65 4.73
C MET A 98 5.71 -12.16 3.73
N ASN A 99 4.63 -11.55 4.23
CA ASN A 99 3.67 -10.79 3.40
C ASN A 99 4.29 -9.47 2.91
N LEU A 100 3.71 -8.86 1.88
CA LEU A 100 4.09 -7.54 1.40
C LEU A 100 3.66 -6.48 2.44
N TYR A 101 4.48 -6.25 3.47
CA TYR A 101 4.18 -5.41 4.64
C TYR A 101 5.38 -4.53 5.02
N GLU A 102 5.14 -3.23 5.19
CA GLU A 102 6.15 -2.20 5.51
C GLU A 102 6.86 -2.39 6.87
N TYR A 103 6.22 -3.03 7.85
CA TYR A 103 6.72 -3.13 9.24
C TYR A 103 6.90 -4.58 9.72
N SER A 104 7.53 -5.44 8.94
CA SER A 104 7.82 -6.82 9.38
C SER A 104 9.10 -6.96 10.22
N GLU A 105 9.80 -5.87 10.56
CA GLU A 105 11.05 -5.94 11.36
C GLU A 105 10.87 -6.57 12.75
N MET A 106 9.63 -6.68 13.25
CA MET A 106 9.34 -7.36 14.52
C MET A 106 9.17 -8.89 14.39
N ASN A 107 8.82 -9.39 13.20
CA ASN A 107 8.57 -10.81 12.97
C ASN A 107 9.80 -11.51 12.38
N ARG A 108 10.10 -12.71 12.88
CA ARG A 108 11.12 -13.57 12.29
C ARG A 108 10.54 -14.30 11.09
N GLU A 109 11.04 -13.96 9.92
CA GLU A 109 10.63 -14.49 8.64
C GLU A 109 11.80 -15.23 8.00
N MET A 110 11.48 -16.18 7.13
CA MET A 110 12.47 -16.89 6.32
C MET A 110 12.01 -16.99 4.87
N GLY A 111 12.97 -17.17 3.99
CA GLY A 111 12.68 -17.30 2.58
C GLY A 111 13.84 -17.91 1.82
N ILE A 112 13.58 -18.16 0.54
CA ILE A 112 14.56 -18.66 -0.41
C ILE A 112 14.53 -17.72 -1.61
N HIS A 113 15.69 -17.23 -1.99
CA HIS A 113 15.95 -16.59 -3.27
C HIS A 113 16.35 -17.64 -4.31
N VAL A 114 15.78 -17.55 -5.49
CA VAL A 114 16.09 -18.39 -6.65
C VAL A 114 16.39 -17.48 -7.83
N SER A 115 17.63 -17.52 -8.31
CA SER A 115 18.03 -16.89 -9.57
C SER A 115 17.83 -17.88 -10.71
N LYS A 116 17.23 -17.42 -11.81
CA LYS A 116 17.01 -18.20 -13.03
C LYS A 116 18.32 -18.67 -13.67
N ASP A 117 19.33 -17.80 -13.69
CA ASP A 117 20.64 -18.09 -14.29
C ASP A 117 21.35 -19.23 -13.56
N GLU A 118 21.17 -19.32 -12.24
CA GLU A 118 21.77 -20.38 -11.44
C GLU A 118 20.89 -21.64 -11.38
N ASN A 119 19.56 -21.51 -11.40
CA ASN A 119 18.62 -22.60 -11.10
C ASN A 119 17.36 -22.50 -11.98
N VAL A 120 17.55 -22.64 -13.30
CA VAL A 120 16.50 -22.46 -14.31
C VAL A 120 15.28 -23.36 -14.10
N GLU A 121 15.48 -24.62 -13.72
CA GLU A 121 14.39 -25.58 -13.52
C GLU A 121 13.47 -25.16 -12.38
N ILE A 122 14.03 -24.91 -11.20
CA ILE A 122 13.28 -24.48 -10.01
C ILE A 122 12.63 -23.11 -10.27
N TYR A 123 13.35 -22.17 -10.88
CA TYR A 123 12.76 -20.89 -11.25
C TYR A 123 11.53 -21.06 -12.15
N ASN A 124 11.62 -21.93 -13.17
CA ASN A 124 10.50 -22.19 -14.08
C ASN A 124 9.32 -22.85 -13.36
N GLU A 125 9.56 -23.77 -12.42
CA GLU A 125 8.50 -24.35 -11.58
C GLU A 125 7.77 -23.28 -10.76
N ILE A 126 8.53 -22.39 -10.11
CA ILE A 126 7.98 -21.26 -9.33
C ILE A 126 7.16 -20.34 -10.24
N HIS A 127 7.71 -19.98 -11.40
CA HIS A 127 7.03 -19.11 -12.35
C HIS A 127 5.75 -19.75 -12.89
N ASN A 128 5.78 -21.04 -13.25
CA ASN A 128 4.61 -21.77 -13.72
C ASN A 128 3.50 -21.80 -12.67
N GLU A 129 3.84 -22.00 -11.39
CA GLU A 129 2.87 -21.96 -10.30
C GLU A 129 2.32 -20.55 -10.08
N ALA A 130 3.16 -19.51 -10.16
CA ALA A 130 2.71 -18.11 -10.09
C ALA A 130 1.70 -17.79 -11.21
N ILE A 131 1.97 -18.26 -12.43
CA ILE A 131 1.04 -18.12 -13.57
C ILE A 131 -0.24 -18.93 -13.36
N SER A 132 -0.14 -20.14 -12.80
CA SER A 132 -1.30 -20.96 -12.43
C SER A 132 -2.21 -20.24 -11.43
N ILE A 133 -1.63 -19.63 -10.39
CA ILE A 133 -2.34 -18.80 -9.41
C ILE A 133 -3.08 -17.66 -10.09
N ILE A 134 -2.44 -16.90 -10.99
CA ILE A 134 -3.08 -15.80 -11.73
C ILE A 134 -4.24 -16.32 -12.59
N LYS A 135 -4.05 -17.43 -13.32
CA LYS A 135 -5.08 -18.01 -14.19
C LYS A 135 -6.33 -18.45 -13.44
N ASN A 136 -6.19 -18.84 -12.18
CA ASN A 136 -7.31 -19.27 -11.32
C ASN A 136 -7.88 -18.13 -10.47
N ALA A 137 -7.31 -16.92 -10.56
CA ALA A 137 -7.77 -15.75 -9.82
C ALA A 137 -8.79 -14.93 -10.61
N ASP A 138 -9.69 -14.26 -9.91
CA ASP A 138 -10.65 -13.33 -10.50
C ASP A 138 -9.98 -11.99 -10.78
N ASN A 139 -10.23 -11.39 -11.94
CA ASN A 139 -9.83 -10.00 -12.19
C ASN A 139 -10.45 -9.08 -11.14
N TYR A 140 -9.64 -8.25 -10.51
CA TYR A 140 -10.07 -7.28 -9.52
C TYR A 140 -9.95 -5.87 -10.08
N TYR A 141 -11.09 -5.24 -10.32
CA TYR A 141 -11.16 -3.86 -10.77
C TYR A 141 -11.32 -2.94 -9.57
N ILE A 142 -10.39 -2.00 -9.41
CA ILE A 142 -10.57 -0.91 -8.44
C ILE A 142 -11.64 0.01 -9.00
N ASN A 143 -12.83 0.01 -8.40
CA ASN A 143 -13.92 0.89 -8.82
C ASN A 143 -13.47 2.36 -8.76
N GLU A 144 -13.40 3.02 -9.91
CA GLU A 144 -13.04 4.45 -10.04
C GLU A 144 -14.01 5.39 -9.31
N GLN A 145 -15.16 4.91 -8.82
CA GLN A 145 -16.06 5.68 -7.95
C GLN A 145 -15.45 6.05 -6.57
N ILE A 146 -14.26 5.53 -6.24
CA ILE A 146 -13.45 6.05 -5.13
C ILE A 146 -12.91 7.46 -5.45
N ASN A 147 -12.78 7.82 -6.73
CA ASN A 147 -12.39 9.16 -7.20
C ASN A 147 -13.58 10.08 -7.51
N GLU A 148 -14.80 9.57 -7.66
CA GLU A 148 -16.01 10.39 -7.93
C GLU A 148 -16.83 10.74 -6.69
N ASN A 149 -16.66 10.03 -5.56
CA ASN A 149 -17.08 10.55 -4.25
C ASN A 149 -16.10 11.60 -3.70
N ARG A 150 -15.54 12.43 -4.59
CA ARG A 150 -14.98 13.74 -4.27
C ARG A 150 -16.14 14.68 -3.97
N GLY A 151 -16.59 14.64 -2.72
CA GLY A 151 -17.36 15.73 -2.12
C GLY A 151 -18.87 15.70 -2.37
N GLN A 152 -19.61 15.20 -1.39
CA GLN A 152 -20.86 15.84 -1.00
C GLN A 152 -21.13 15.64 0.49
N TYR A 153 -20.38 16.37 1.31
CA TYR A 153 -20.97 16.99 2.50
C TYR A 153 -20.85 18.49 2.28
N VAL A 154 -21.92 19.08 1.73
CA VAL A 154 -22.08 20.53 1.67
C VAL A 154 -22.37 20.98 3.09
N GLY A 155 -21.40 21.66 3.70
CA GLY A 155 -21.45 22.32 4.99
C GLY A 155 -20.24 23.25 5.12
N GLU A 156 -20.43 24.44 5.68
CA GLU A 156 -19.75 25.70 5.34
C GLU A 156 -18.24 25.85 5.68
N SER A 157 -17.53 24.81 6.13
CA SER A 157 -16.07 24.84 6.26
C SER A 157 -15.40 23.49 5.98
N THR A 158 -14.45 23.48 5.04
CA THR A 158 -13.76 22.25 4.57
C THR A 158 -12.43 22.05 5.30
N GLY A 159 -12.24 20.89 5.93
CA GLY A 159 -10.99 20.44 6.54
C GLY A 159 -10.27 19.36 5.72
N THR A 160 -9.21 18.80 6.29
CA THR A 160 -8.34 17.78 5.70
C THR A 160 -8.14 16.62 6.66
N CYS A 161 -8.30 15.38 6.19
CA CYS A 161 -8.03 14.19 6.99
C CYS A 161 -6.57 14.17 7.40
N ILE A 162 -6.30 14.17 8.70
CA ILE A 162 -4.93 14.28 9.22
C ILE A 162 -4.06 13.07 8.85
N ARG A 163 -4.65 11.93 8.51
CA ARG A 163 -3.92 10.71 8.12
C ARG A 163 -3.60 10.62 6.64
N CYS A 164 -4.58 10.92 5.77
CA CYS A 164 -4.50 10.63 4.33
C CYS A 164 -4.71 11.84 3.41
N GLY A 165 -4.91 13.04 3.97
CA GLY A 165 -4.98 14.27 3.18
C GLY A 165 -6.29 14.51 2.43
N VAL A 166 -7.27 13.60 2.48
CA VAL A 166 -8.57 13.80 1.82
C VAL A 166 -9.39 14.90 2.46
N ARG A 167 -10.25 15.59 1.70
CA ARG A 167 -11.15 16.62 2.26
C ARG A 167 -12.23 16.00 3.14
N VAL A 168 -12.48 16.64 4.27
CA VAL A 168 -13.49 16.26 5.28
C VAL A 168 -14.16 17.52 5.82
N SER A 169 -15.17 17.39 6.68
CA SER A 169 -15.68 18.53 7.46
C SER A 169 -14.58 19.11 8.35
N LEU A 170 -14.55 20.43 8.50
CA LEU A 170 -13.63 21.07 9.42
C LEU A 170 -14.12 20.90 10.88
N ASP A 171 -13.76 19.78 11.51
CA ASP A 171 -14.07 19.42 12.88
C ASP A 171 -12.82 18.84 13.56
N ASP A 172 -12.21 19.60 14.47
CA ASP A 172 -11.01 19.19 15.21
C ASP A 172 -11.24 17.97 16.10
N LYS A 173 -12.50 17.65 16.45
CA LYS A 173 -12.86 16.43 17.19
C LYS A 173 -12.98 15.22 16.27
N ARG A 174 -13.18 15.45 14.98
CA ARG A 174 -13.30 14.42 13.94
C ARG A 174 -12.35 14.73 12.76
N PRO A 175 -11.03 14.82 13.01
CA PRO A 175 -10.08 15.26 12.01
C PRO A 175 -9.69 14.14 11.02
N LEU A 176 -10.26 12.94 11.19
CA LEU A 176 -10.07 11.79 10.31
C LEU A 176 -11.32 11.59 9.45
N CYS A 177 -11.14 11.17 8.21
CA CYS A 177 -12.25 10.65 7.41
C CYS A 177 -12.79 9.36 8.05
N THR A 178 -14.04 9.01 7.74
CA THR A 178 -14.71 7.82 8.31
C THR A 178 -13.88 6.55 8.19
N LEU A 179 -13.11 6.41 7.11
CA LEU A 179 -12.25 5.26 6.87
C LEU A 179 -11.02 5.24 7.78
N CYS A 180 -10.27 6.35 7.85
CA CYS A 180 -9.12 6.46 8.73
C CYS A 180 -9.51 6.38 10.21
N TYR A 181 -10.68 6.92 10.57
CA TYR A 181 -11.23 6.83 11.92
C TYR A 181 -11.50 5.37 12.33
N LYS A 182 -12.09 4.54 11.47
CA LYS A 182 -12.32 3.11 11.76
C LYS A 182 -11.03 2.38 12.11
N THR A 183 -9.95 2.65 11.37
CA THR A 183 -8.64 2.07 11.67
C THR A 183 -8.05 2.63 12.97
N TRP A 184 -8.13 3.95 13.16
CA TRP A 184 -7.64 4.60 14.37
C TRP A 184 -8.37 4.09 15.62
N ALA A 185 -9.69 3.87 15.56
CA ALA A 185 -10.52 3.43 16.67
C ALA A 185 -10.10 2.06 17.25
N ASN A 186 -9.47 1.20 16.47
CA ASN A 186 -8.96 -0.09 16.95
C ASN A 186 -7.84 0.08 17.98
N PHE A 187 -7.06 1.15 17.87
CA PHE A 187 -5.96 1.47 18.79
C PHE A 187 -6.36 2.56 19.78
N SER A 188 -7.18 3.51 19.32
CA SER A 188 -7.67 4.67 20.08
C SER A 188 -6.57 5.52 20.72
N ASP A 189 -5.35 5.46 20.18
CA ASP A 189 -4.22 6.28 20.61
C ASP A 189 -4.36 7.70 20.07
N VAL A 190 -4.77 8.63 20.94
CA VAL A 190 -5.00 10.02 20.59
C VAL A 190 -3.71 10.81 20.31
N ASP A 191 -2.57 10.29 20.72
CA ASP A 191 -1.24 10.91 20.57
C ASP A 191 -0.44 10.30 19.41
N TYR A 192 -1.00 9.27 18.74
CA TYR A 192 -0.45 8.70 17.51
C TYR A 192 -0.21 9.80 16.47
N LYS A 193 1.00 9.81 15.90
CA LYS A 193 1.42 10.82 14.93
C LYS A 193 0.82 10.53 13.56
N GLU A 194 0.15 11.54 13.03
CA GLU A 194 -0.47 11.58 11.71
C GLU A 194 0.25 12.62 10.84
N ASN A 195 -0.13 12.70 9.56
CA ASN A 195 0.71 13.26 8.51
C ASN A 195 0.36 14.68 8.06
N TYR A 196 -0.87 15.17 8.30
CA TYR A 196 -1.37 16.41 7.70
C TYR A 196 -2.04 17.34 8.69
N CYS A 197 -1.96 18.65 8.45
CA CYS A 197 -2.74 19.64 9.18
C CYS A 197 -4.21 19.61 8.75
N HIS A 198 -5.13 19.54 9.72
CA HIS A 198 -6.57 19.47 9.46
C HIS A 198 -7.14 20.72 8.76
N ILE A 199 -6.54 21.90 8.97
CA ILE A 199 -7.01 23.14 8.32
C ILE A 199 -6.36 23.31 6.94
N CYS A 200 -5.03 23.41 6.87
CA CYS A 200 -4.36 23.79 5.63
C CYS A 200 -3.98 22.62 4.73
N GLY A 201 -4.08 21.39 5.22
CA GLY A 201 -3.72 20.16 4.49
C GLY A 201 -2.23 19.98 4.21
N LYS A 202 -1.37 20.89 4.67
CA LYS A 202 0.09 20.73 4.55
C LYS A 202 0.58 19.62 5.47
N GLU A 203 1.65 18.94 5.05
CA GLU A 203 2.32 17.94 5.87
C GLU A 203 2.74 18.52 7.23
N HIS A 204 2.38 17.80 8.28
CA HIS A 204 2.59 18.18 9.65
C HIS A 204 2.38 16.97 10.56
N ASN A 205 3.28 16.78 11.53
CA ASN A 205 3.13 15.81 12.62
C ASN A 205 1.93 16.19 13.50
N SER A 206 0.75 15.77 13.06
CA SER A 206 -0.53 15.99 13.71
C SER A 206 -0.90 14.79 14.59
N SER A 207 -1.95 14.91 15.38
CA SER A 207 -2.56 13.77 16.07
C SER A 207 -4.04 14.06 16.30
N MET A 208 -4.80 13.06 16.75
CA MET A 208 -6.19 13.30 17.16
C MET A 208 -6.27 14.35 18.28
N ARG A 209 -5.28 14.41 19.17
CA ARG A 209 -5.18 15.44 20.21
C ARG A 209 -4.78 16.81 19.65
N LYS A 210 -3.90 16.85 18.64
CA LYS A 210 -3.34 18.08 18.05
C LYS A 210 -3.42 18.03 16.52
N PRO A 211 -4.60 18.26 15.93
CA PRO A 211 -4.80 18.08 14.49
C PRO A 211 -4.25 19.24 13.64
N LEU A 212 -3.78 20.33 14.26
CA LEU A 212 -3.42 21.57 13.58
C LEU A 212 -1.92 21.87 13.66
N CYS A 213 -1.36 22.40 12.57
CA CYS A 213 -0.04 23.01 12.60
C CYS A 213 -0.06 24.33 13.40
N ARG A 214 1.11 24.75 13.89
CA ARG A 214 1.26 25.96 14.73
C ARG A 214 0.62 27.21 14.11
N GLY A 215 0.79 27.40 12.81
CA GLY A 215 0.23 28.56 12.10
C GLY A 215 -1.30 28.56 12.04
N CYS A 216 -1.91 27.41 11.76
CA CYS A 216 -3.36 27.27 11.75
C CYS A 216 -3.97 27.36 13.14
N PHE A 217 -3.31 26.78 14.15
CA PHE A 217 -3.71 26.89 15.56
C PHE A 217 -3.75 28.35 16.02
N HIS A 218 -2.71 29.13 15.71
CA HIS A 218 -2.63 30.55 16.08
C HIS A 218 -3.70 31.40 15.39
N LYS A 219 -3.88 31.23 14.06
CA LYS A 219 -4.88 31.95 13.28
C LYS A 219 -6.32 31.65 13.73
N ARG A 220 -6.60 30.41 14.17
CA ARG A 220 -7.90 30.03 14.73
C ARG A 220 -8.15 30.71 16.08
N GLY A 221 -7.13 30.81 16.94
CA GLY A 221 -7.21 31.55 18.21
C GLY A 221 -7.44 33.05 18.05
N MET A 222 -7.11 33.62 16.89
CA MET A 222 -7.34 35.03 16.54
C MET A 222 -8.68 35.28 15.82
N GLY A 223 -9.50 34.25 15.57
CA GLY A 223 -10.76 34.38 14.82
C GLY A 223 -10.60 34.61 13.32
N VAL A 224 -9.44 34.29 12.74
CA VAL A 224 -9.10 34.54 11.33
C VAL A 224 -9.49 33.36 10.42
N LEU A 225 -9.88 32.22 10.99
CA LEU A 225 -10.25 31.01 10.27
C LEU A 225 -11.50 30.41 10.93
N ASN A 226 -12.60 30.33 10.17
CA ASN A 226 -13.86 29.67 10.54
C ASN A 226 -14.05 28.39 9.73
#